data_AF-W8YST5-F1
#
_entry.id   AF-W8YST5-F1
#
_cell.length_a   1.000
_cell.length_b   1.000
_cell.length_c   1.000
_cell.angle_alpha   90.00
_cell.angle_beta   90.00
_cell.angle_gamma   90.00
#
_symmetry.space_group_name_H-M   'P 1'
#
loop_
_entity.id
_entity.type
_entity.pdbx_description
1 polymer ?
#
loop_
_entity_poly.entity_id
_entity_poly.type
_entity_poly.pdbx_seq_one_letter_code
_entity_poly.pdbx_strand_id
1 'polypeptide(L)'
;MLAAKTIGRPHDILETIGNAERLEFADIAGLHAEWSGTDELSTLGEDYERHLVRSFAHDSIESNRYLLSLWDREGEVSLRTPAVAVFAQDDPATADFEGSWSRWSRWVPGLELKVFGAGGHYFCRTLPSDVAAFIREEADRLSRPLAPR
;
A
#
# COMPACT_ATOMS: atom_id res chain seq x y z
N MET A 1 -0.73 9.69 -4.43
CA MET A 1 -1.34 8.38 -4.68
C MET A 1 -1.03 7.47 -3.51
N LEU A 2 -2.04 6.85 -2.92
CA LEU A 2 -1.88 5.75 -1.96
C LEU A 2 -2.16 4.46 -2.73
N ALA A 3 -1.13 3.87 -3.32
CA ALA A 3 -1.26 2.67 -4.14
C ALA A 3 -1.32 1.42 -3.25
N ALA A 4 -2.32 0.57 -3.47
CA ALA A 4 -2.47 -0.76 -2.85
C ALA A 4 -2.27 -0.77 -1.32
N LYS A 5 -2.67 0.30 -0.62
CA LYS A 5 -2.53 0.39 0.84
C LYS A 5 -3.82 0.83 1.50
N THR A 6 -4.41 -0.08 2.25
CA THR A 6 -5.48 0.21 3.21
C THR A 6 -4.86 0.50 4.58
N ILE A 7 -5.64 1.12 5.49
CA ILE A 7 -5.26 1.23 6.89
C ILE A 7 -6.15 0.31 7.73
N GLY A 8 -5.50 -0.65 8.40
CA GLY A 8 -6.15 -1.56 9.33
C GLY A 8 -6.67 -0.84 10.57
N ARG A 9 -7.53 -1.50 11.34
CA ARG A 9 -7.85 -1.03 12.70
C ARG A 9 -6.65 -1.28 13.61
N PRO A 10 -6.55 -0.62 14.78
CA PRO A 10 -5.44 -0.82 15.70
C PRO A 10 -5.14 -2.30 16.02
N HIS A 11 -6.18 -3.12 16.20
CA HIS A 11 -6.04 -4.57 16.40
C HIS A 11 -5.35 -5.25 15.21
N ASP A 12 -5.82 -5.01 13.98
CA ASP A 12 -5.26 -5.61 12.76
C ASP A 12 -3.79 -5.17 12.54
N ILE A 13 -3.47 -3.93 12.89
CA ILE A 13 -2.11 -3.40 12.82
C ILE A 13 -1.20 -4.09 13.83
N LEU A 14 -1.65 -4.29 15.07
CA LEU A 14 -0.91 -5.02 16.11
C LEU A 14 -0.70 -6.50 15.73
N GLU A 15 -1.70 -7.14 15.14
CA GLU A 15 -1.57 -8.50 14.59
C GLU A 15 -0.53 -8.55 13.47
N THR A 16 -0.54 -7.56 12.56
CA THR A 16 0.45 -7.45 11.48
C THR A 16 1.87 -7.28 12.02
N ILE A 17 2.07 -6.46 13.06
CA ILE A 17 3.36 -6.31 13.75
C ILE A 17 3.81 -7.66 14.33
N GLY A 18 2.92 -8.34 15.05
CA GLY A 18 3.24 -9.65 15.63
C GLY A 18 3.58 -10.70 14.57
N ASN A 19 2.91 -10.68 13.41
CA ASN A 19 3.24 -11.54 12.28
C ASN A 19 4.62 -11.20 11.70
N ALA A 20 4.93 -9.91 11.54
CA ALA A 20 6.23 -9.46 11.02
C ALA A 20 7.40 -9.86 11.92
N GLU A 21 7.20 -9.91 13.24
CA GLU A 21 8.21 -10.39 14.21
C GLU A 21 8.55 -11.88 14.08
N ARG A 22 7.71 -12.66 13.38
CA ARG A 22 7.87 -14.11 13.20
C ARG A 22 8.17 -14.51 11.76
N LEU A 23 8.38 -13.56 10.85
CA LEU A 23 8.65 -13.85 9.45
C LEU A 23 9.97 -14.57 9.28
N GLU A 24 9.92 -15.64 8.48
CA GLU A 24 11.09 -16.35 7.98
C GLU A 24 11.29 -16.05 6.49
N PHE A 25 12.45 -16.41 5.95
CA PHE A 25 12.75 -16.16 4.54
C PHE A 25 11.75 -16.84 3.60
N ALA A 26 11.29 -18.04 3.96
CA ALA A 26 10.29 -18.78 3.18
C ALA A 26 8.97 -18.02 3.04
N ASP A 27 8.55 -17.26 4.06
CA ASP A 27 7.34 -16.46 4.01
C ASP A 27 7.49 -15.31 3.00
N ILE A 28 8.63 -14.61 3.05
CA ILE A 28 8.94 -13.49 2.14
C ILE A 28 9.08 -13.98 0.69
N ALA A 29 9.76 -15.11 0.50
CA ALA A 29 9.90 -15.74 -0.82
C ALA A 29 8.52 -16.17 -1.36
N GLY A 30 7.64 -16.70 -0.51
CA GLY A 30 6.27 -17.04 -0.86
C GLY A 30 5.45 -15.83 -1.31
N LEU A 31 5.46 -14.75 -0.53
CA LEU A 31 4.79 -13.49 -0.87
C LEU A 31 5.30 -12.91 -2.19
N HIS A 32 6.63 -12.90 -2.37
CA HIS A 32 7.23 -12.44 -3.61
C HIS A 32 6.78 -13.28 -4.81
N ALA A 33 6.82 -14.61 -4.70
CA ALA A 33 6.41 -15.51 -5.77
C ALA A 33 4.92 -15.34 -6.13
N GLU A 34 4.07 -15.20 -5.12
CA GLU A 34 2.63 -14.97 -5.30
C GLU A 34 2.37 -13.66 -6.07
N TRP A 35 3.03 -12.57 -5.68
CA TRP A 35 2.76 -11.26 -6.27
C TRP A 35 3.47 -11.03 -7.60
N SER A 36 4.72 -11.49 -7.73
CA SER A 36 5.56 -11.21 -8.90
C SER A 36 5.42 -12.25 -10.01
N GLY A 37 5.05 -13.48 -9.63
CA GLY A 37 5.08 -14.66 -10.49
C GLY A 37 6.48 -15.26 -10.68
N THR A 38 7.49 -14.86 -9.89
CA THR A 38 8.87 -15.38 -9.99
C THR A 38 9.45 -15.84 -8.65
N ASP A 39 10.34 -16.83 -8.70
CA ASP A 39 11.03 -17.44 -7.55
C ASP A 39 12.47 -16.91 -7.37
N GLU A 40 12.81 -15.80 -8.02
CA GLU A 40 14.18 -15.27 -8.17
C GLU A 40 14.90 -15.04 -6.82
N LEU A 41 14.16 -14.80 -5.73
CA LEU A 41 14.72 -14.62 -4.39
C LEU A 41 15.42 -15.86 -3.84
N SER A 42 15.03 -17.06 -4.28
CA SER A 42 15.51 -18.35 -3.74
C SER A 42 16.99 -18.69 -4.02
N THR A 43 17.72 -17.80 -4.70
CA THR A 43 19.08 -18.06 -5.22
C THR A 43 20.19 -17.21 -4.57
N LEU A 44 19.85 -16.42 -3.54
CA LEU A 44 20.69 -15.30 -3.08
C LEU A 44 21.65 -15.65 -1.93
N GLY A 45 21.48 -16.81 -1.29
CA GLY A 45 22.37 -17.34 -0.24
C GLY A 45 22.06 -16.83 1.17
N GLU A 46 22.41 -17.63 2.19
CA GLU A 46 21.94 -17.49 3.58
C GLU A 46 22.17 -16.10 4.21
N ASP A 47 23.29 -15.45 3.91
CA ASP A 47 23.60 -14.11 4.44
C ASP A 47 22.64 -13.06 3.90
N TYR A 48 22.30 -13.15 2.60
CA TYR A 48 21.35 -12.26 1.97
C TYR A 48 19.93 -12.54 2.46
N GLU A 49 19.55 -13.82 2.58
CA GLU A 49 18.23 -14.23 3.10
C GLU A 49 17.99 -13.66 4.50
N ARG A 50 18.95 -13.80 5.42
CA ARG A 50 18.86 -13.21 6.76
C ARG A 50 18.80 -11.69 6.72
N HIS A 51 19.54 -11.06 5.82
CA HIS A 51 19.47 -9.60 5.67
C HIS A 51 18.10 -9.16 5.16
N LEU A 52 17.54 -9.85 4.16
CA LEU A 52 16.23 -9.57 3.60
C LEU A 52 15.13 -9.72 4.65
N VAL A 53 15.14 -10.80 5.42
CA VAL A 53 14.19 -11.02 6.52
C VAL A 53 14.25 -9.88 7.52
N ARG A 54 15.45 -9.52 7.97
CA ARG A 54 15.62 -8.43 8.94
C ARG A 54 15.13 -7.09 8.41
N SER A 55 15.45 -6.75 7.16
CA SER A 55 15.04 -5.49 6.54
C SER A 55 13.52 -5.46 6.30
N PHE A 56 12.93 -6.54 5.80
CA PHE A 56 11.49 -6.63 5.58
C PHE A 56 10.71 -6.57 6.89
N ALA A 57 11.12 -7.34 7.91
CA ALA A 57 10.50 -7.32 9.23
C ALA A 57 10.59 -5.92 9.87
N HIS A 58 11.78 -5.30 9.82
CA HIS A 58 11.98 -3.94 10.31
C HIS A 58 11.01 -2.95 9.63
N ASP A 59 10.98 -2.92 8.30
CA ASP A 59 10.17 -1.96 7.56
C ASP A 59 8.67 -2.19 7.79
N SER A 60 8.24 -3.45 7.85
CA SER A 60 6.86 -3.81 8.19
C SER A 60 6.49 -3.35 9.60
N ILE A 61 7.34 -3.64 10.60
CA ILE A 61 7.09 -3.27 11.99
C ILE A 61 7.05 -1.76 12.16
N GLU A 62 8.07 -1.03 11.68
CA GLU A 62 8.16 0.42 11.87
C GLU A 62 7.06 1.17 11.12
N SER A 63 6.72 0.73 9.89
CA SER A 63 5.59 1.30 9.15
C SER A 63 4.28 1.10 9.89
N ASN A 64 4.02 -0.11 10.42
CA ASN A 64 2.80 -0.39 11.17
C ASN A 64 2.76 0.32 12.52
N ARG A 65 3.89 0.48 13.22
CA ARG A 65 3.98 1.32 14.44
C ARG A 65 3.63 2.78 14.14
N TYR A 66 4.13 3.33 13.03
CA TYR A 66 3.75 4.66 12.59
C TYR A 66 2.24 4.75 12.31
N LEU A 67 1.68 3.82 11.54
CA LEU A 67 0.24 3.80 11.24
C LEU A 67 -0.62 3.63 12.50
N LEU A 68 -0.17 2.82 13.46
CA LEU A 68 -0.83 2.68 14.76
C LEU A 68 -0.84 4.02 15.50
N SER A 69 0.30 4.73 15.53
CA SER A 69 0.39 6.04 16.20
C SER A 69 -0.52 7.11 15.60
N LEU A 70 -0.94 6.98 14.34
CA LEU A 70 -1.90 7.89 13.72
C LEU A 70 -3.30 7.78 14.35
N TRP A 71 -3.68 6.60 14.85
CA TRP A 71 -4.95 6.38 15.55
C TRP A 71 -5.03 7.16 16.87
N ASP A 72 -3.92 7.27 17.59
CA ASP A 72 -3.85 8.06 18.83
C ASP A 72 -3.82 9.58 18.57
N ARG A 73 -3.51 9.97 17.32
CA ARG A 73 -3.31 11.36 16.88
C ARG A 73 -4.37 11.81 15.87
N GLU A 74 -5.54 11.17 15.90
CA GLU A 74 -6.65 11.54 15.03
C GLU A 74 -7.06 13.00 15.26
N GLY A 75 -7.18 13.76 14.16
CA GLY A 75 -7.46 15.21 14.21
C GLY A 75 -6.22 16.10 14.43
N GLU A 76 -5.11 15.56 14.92
CA GLU A 76 -3.84 16.31 15.04
C GLU A 76 -3.04 16.32 13.74
N VAL A 77 -3.13 15.23 12.97
CA VAL A 77 -2.42 15.05 11.69
C VAL A 77 -3.42 15.09 10.55
N SER A 78 -3.13 15.91 9.54
CA SER A 78 -3.93 15.98 8.31
C SER A 78 -3.05 16.21 7.09
N LEU A 79 -3.16 15.31 6.12
CA LEU A 79 -2.56 15.47 4.79
C LEU A 79 -3.51 16.30 3.92
N ARG A 80 -3.16 17.57 3.70
CA ARG A 80 -3.98 18.50 2.89
C ARG A 80 -3.74 18.40 1.39
N THR A 81 -2.73 17.64 0.98
CA THR A 81 -2.47 17.37 -0.43
C THR A 81 -3.57 16.47 -0.98
N PRO A 82 -4.21 16.84 -2.10
CA PRO A 82 -5.18 15.96 -2.76
C PRO A 82 -4.59 14.58 -3.02
N ALA A 83 -5.36 13.54 -2.70
CA ALA A 83 -4.89 12.16 -2.81
C ALA A 83 -6.00 11.26 -3.35
N VAL A 84 -5.56 10.26 -4.11
CA VAL A 84 -6.39 9.17 -4.59
C VAL A 84 -5.80 7.86 -4.05
N ALA A 85 -6.66 7.03 -3.47
CA ALA A 85 -6.35 5.64 -3.15
C ALA A 85 -6.56 4.79 -4.41
N VAL A 86 -5.57 3.98 -4.79
CA VAL A 86 -5.56 3.29 -6.08
C VAL A 86 -5.37 1.79 -5.85
N PHE A 87 -6.30 0.99 -6.37
CA PHE A 87 -6.32 -0.48 -6.21
C PHE A 87 -6.54 -1.18 -7.56
N ALA A 88 -6.23 -2.47 -7.60
CA ALA A 88 -6.65 -3.36 -8.68
C ALA A 88 -7.66 -4.38 -8.12
N GLN A 89 -8.75 -4.65 -8.85
CA GLN A 89 -9.83 -5.51 -8.38
C GLN A 89 -9.36 -6.96 -8.12
N ASP A 90 -8.33 -7.40 -8.84
CA ASP A 90 -7.73 -8.74 -8.80
C ASP A 90 -6.49 -8.81 -7.89
N ASP A 91 -6.23 -7.80 -7.04
CA ASP A 91 -5.15 -7.82 -6.05
C ASP A 91 -5.57 -8.57 -4.76
N PRO A 92 -5.04 -9.78 -4.48
CA PRO A 92 -5.39 -10.52 -3.28
C PRO A 92 -4.94 -9.82 -2.00
N ALA A 93 -3.84 -9.05 -2.06
CA ALA A 93 -3.28 -8.35 -0.90
C ALA A 93 -4.20 -7.23 -0.40
N THR A 94 -5.13 -6.78 -1.24
CA THR A 94 -6.11 -5.74 -0.90
C THR A 94 -7.54 -6.21 -1.14
N ALA A 95 -7.84 -7.50 -1.05
CA ALA A 95 -9.17 -8.05 -1.35
C ALA A 95 -10.33 -7.41 -0.57
N ASP A 96 -10.07 -6.85 0.62
CA ASP A 96 -11.05 -6.15 1.44
C ASP A 96 -11.13 -4.63 1.18
N PHE A 97 -10.45 -4.10 0.14
CA PHE A 97 -10.26 -2.66 -0.04
C PHE A 97 -11.58 -1.90 -0.03
N GLU A 98 -12.67 -2.44 -0.60
CA GLU A 98 -13.99 -1.82 -0.63
C GLU A 98 -14.49 -1.42 0.77
N GLY A 99 -14.17 -2.23 1.79
CA GLY A 99 -14.57 -2.00 3.19
C GLY A 99 -13.54 -1.25 4.05
N SER A 100 -12.36 -0.96 3.50
CA SER A 100 -11.23 -0.44 4.29
C SER A 100 -10.55 0.81 3.73
N TRP A 101 -10.64 1.09 2.42
CA TRP A 101 -9.95 2.21 1.79
C TRP A 101 -10.31 3.57 2.40
N SER A 102 -11.60 3.77 2.70
CA SER A 102 -12.14 5.06 3.17
C SER A 102 -11.74 5.41 4.60
N ARG A 103 -11.11 4.49 5.35
CA ARG A 103 -10.56 4.79 6.68
C ARG A 103 -9.46 5.84 6.62
N TRP A 104 -8.72 5.90 5.52
CA TRP A 104 -7.74 6.95 5.27
C TRP A 104 -8.34 8.37 5.31
N SER A 105 -9.64 8.53 5.06
CA SER A 105 -10.33 9.84 5.09
C SER A 105 -10.26 10.54 6.46
N ARG A 106 -9.90 9.82 7.53
CA ARG A 106 -9.62 10.39 8.86
C ARG A 106 -8.41 11.33 8.86
N TRP A 107 -7.39 11.03 8.05
CA TRP A 107 -6.15 11.83 7.95
C TRP A 107 -5.98 12.49 6.58
N VAL A 108 -6.74 12.07 5.57
CA VAL A 108 -6.65 12.56 4.19
C VAL A 108 -8.02 13.08 3.76
N PRO A 109 -8.39 14.32 4.10
CA PRO A 109 -9.67 14.88 3.72
C PRO A 109 -9.84 14.93 2.21
N GLY A 110 -11.02 14.54 1.72
CA GLY A 110 -11.31 14.52 0.29
C GLY A 110 -10.60 13.39 -0.47
N LEU A 111 -10.22 12.31 0.21
CA LEU A 111 -9.67 11.12 -0.44
C LEU A 111 -10.63 10.57 -1.50
N GLU A 112 -10.12 10.43 -2.71
CA GLU A 112 -10.83 9.80 -3.83
C GLU A 112 -10.38 8.35 -4.00
N LEU A 113 -11.17 7.54 -4.72
CA LEU A 113 -10.87 6.13 -5.01
C LEU A 113 -10.78 5.91 -6.53
N LYS A 114 -9.71 5.24 -6.97
CA LYS A 114 -9.56 4.70 -8.32
C LYS A 114 -9.33 3.19 -8.23
N VAL A 115 -10.13 2.43 -8.99
CA VAL A 115 -9.96 0.98 -9.10
C VAL A 115 -9.67 0.64 -10.56
N PHE A 116 -8.61 -0.11 -10.81
CA PHE A 116 -8.35 -0.79 -12.07
C PHE A 116 -9.05 -2.15 -12.05
N GLY A 117 -9.64 -2.57 -13.18
CA GLY A 117 -10.35 -3.84 -13.25
C GLY A 117 -9.45 -5.08 -13.18
N ALA A 118 -8.15 -4.90 -13.38
CA ALA A 118 -7.13 -5.94 -13.31
C ALA A 118 -5.76 -5.30 -12.98
N GLY A 119 -4.71 -6.12 -12.92
CA GLY A 119 -3.32 -5.69 -12.81
C GLY A 119 -2.59 -6.25 -11.58
N GLY A 120 -3.35 -6.80 -10.63
CA GLY A 120 -2.85 -7.38 -9.40
C GLY A 120 -2.06 -6.41 -8.53
N HIS A 121 -1.28 -6.96 -7.59
CA HIS A 121 -0.50 -6.18 -6.64
C HIS A 121 0.48 -5.21 -7.32
N TYR A 122 1.06 -5.61 -8.45
CA TYR A 122 1.99 -4.81 -9.24
C TYR A 122 1.34 -4.14 -10.45
N PHE A 123 0.13 -3.58 -10.30
CA PHE A 123 -0.58 -2.90 -11.40
C PHE A 123 0.23 -1.77 -12.06
N CYS A 124 1.14 -1.11 -11.33
CA CYS A 124 2.09 -0.14 -11.92
C CYS A 124 3.02 -0.76 -12.96
N ARG A 125 3.34 -2.06 -12.82
CA ARG A 125 4.17 -2.84 -13.74
C ARG A 125 3.35 -3.52 -14.83
N THR A 126 2.16 -4.03 -14.50
CA THR A 126 1.33 -4.81 -15.45
C THR A 126 0.43 -3.93 -16.30
N LEU A 127 0.04 -2.74 -15.81
CA LEU A 127 -0.76 -1.73 -16.52
C LEU A 127 -0.03 -0.38 -16.63
N PRO A 128 1.22 -0.32 -17.10
CA PRO A 128 2.05 0.89 -17.02
C PRO A 128 1.44 2.07 -17.80
N SER A 129 0.85 1.80 -18.97
CA SER A 129 0.21 2.83 -19.80
C SER A 129 -1.04 3.42 -19.14
N ASP A 130 -1.89 2.58 -18.56
CA ASP A 130 -3.14 3.02 -17.92
C ASP A 130 -2.87 3.80 -16.64
N VAL A 131 -1.87 3.35 -15.86
CA VAL A 131 -1.42 4.06 -14.66
C VAL A 131 -0.81 5.42 -15.03
N ALA A 132 0.05 5.48 -16.05
CA ALA A 132 0.63 6.73 -16.51
C ALA A 132 -0.43 7.70 -17.06
N ALA A 133 -1.43 7.20 -17.80
CA ALA A 133 -2.55 8.00 -18.28
C ALA A 133 -3.36 8.58 -17.12
N PHE A 134 -3.72 7.74 -16.15
CA PHE A 134 -4.45 8.15 -14.95
C PHE A 134 -3.67 9.22 -14.15
N ILE A 135 -2.37 9.01 -13.89
CA ILE A 135 -1.56 10.00 -13.17
C ILE A 135 -1.52 11.34 -13.90
N ARG A 136 -1.39 11.33 -15.24
CA ARG A 136 -1.41 12.55 -16.04
C ARG A 136 -2.76 13.26 -15.98
N GLU A 137 -3.86 12.53 -16.12
CA GLU A 137 -5.22 13.09 -16.03
C GLU A 137 -5.46 13.73 -14.66
N GLU A 138 -5.03 13.08 -13.58
CA GLU A 138 -5.11 13.63 -12.23
C GLU A 138 -4.23 14.87 -12.04
N ALA A 139 -3.01 14.86 -12.58
CA ALA A 139 -2.13 16.02 -12.54
C ALA A 139 -2.74 17.21 -13.29
N ASP A 140 -3.33 16.97 -14.47
CA ASP A 140 -4.02 17.99 -15.25
C ASP A 140 -5.26 18.52 -14.51
N ARG A 141 -6.03 17.63 -13.88
CA ARG A 141 -7.21 17.99 -13.06
C ARG A 141 -6.82 18.90 -11.90
N LEU A 142 -5.75 18.57 -11.19
CA LEU A 142 -5.26 19.34 -10.05
C LEU A 142 -4.57 20.66 -10.45
N SER A 143 -4.05 20.74 -11.68
CA SER A 143 -3.40 21.94 -12.21
C SER A 143 -4.37 22.96 -12.81
N ARG A 144 -5.63 22.59 -13.05
CA ARG A 144 -6.64 23.52 -13.58
C ARG A 144 -7.00 24.56 -12.52
N PRO A 145 -7.01 25.87 -12.87
CA PRO A 145 -7.50 26.89 -11.96
C PRO A 145 -8.97 26.63 -11.64
N LEU A 146 -9.33 26.73 -10.35
CA LEU A 146 -10.73 26.69 -9.92
C LEU A 146 -11.51 27.76 -10.69
N ALA A 147 -12.59 27.37 -11.36
CA ALA A 147 -13.46 28.32 -12.05
C ALA A 147 -13.91 29.40 -11.04
N PRO A 148 -13.90 30.69 -11.42
CA PRO A 148 -14.38 31.74 -10.54
C PRO A 148 -15.86 31.48 -10.20
N ARG A 149 -16.17 31.55 -8.90
CA ARG A 149 -17.53 31.43 -8.36
C ARG A 149 -18.40 32.61 -8.76
#